data_AF-A0A1I7U703-F1
#
_entry.id   AF-A0A1I7U703-F1
#
_cell.length_a   1.000
_cell.length_b   1.000
_cell.length_c   1.000
_cell.angle_alpha   90.00
_cell.angle_beta   90.00
_cell.angle_gamma   90.00
#
_symmetry.space_group_name_H-M   'P 1'
#
loop_
_entity.id
_entity.type
_entity.pdbx_description
1 polymer ?
#
loop_
_entity_poly.entity_id
_entity_poly.type
_entity_poly.pdbx_seq_one_letter_code
_entity_poly.pdbx_strand_id
1 'polypeptide(L)' 'MALFTAPALVAFYVTTESNRTEWIPVFLCLRLSMFTANVVSVFVFTDKPADWTEKKDYSEVPIDETKC' A
#
# COMPACT_ATOMS: atom_id res chain seq x y z
N MET A 1 4.98 13.00 1.82
CA MET A 1 6.34 12.47 2.12
C MET A 1 7.09 12.01 0.88
N ALA A 2 6.50 11.16 0.02
CA ALA A 2 7.16 10.65 -1.20
C ALA A 2 7.70 11.75 -2.16
N LEU A 3 6.99 12.89 -2.25
CA LEU A 3 7.35 14.03 -3.09
C LEU A 3 8.74 14.60 -2.80
N PHE A 4 9.19 14.55 -1.54
CA PHE A 4 10.49 15.08 -1.12
C PHE A 4 11.55 13.99 -0.97
N THR A 5 11.15 12.78 -0.60
CA THR A 5 12.09 11.68 -0.36
C THR A 5 12.67 11.11 -1.65
N ALA A 6 11.90 11.05 -2.74
CA ALA A 6 12.40 10.51 -4.00
C ALA A 6 13.51 11.40 -4.63
N PRO A 7 13.34 12.73 -4.77
CA PRO A 7 14.42 13.59 -5.24
C PRO A 7 15.64 13.61 -4.32
N ALA A 8 15.43 13.57 -3.00
CA ALA A 8 16.53 13.55 -2.02
C ALA A 8 17.36 12.26 -2.09
N LEU A 9 16.72 11.11 -2.27
CA LEU A 9 17.41 9.83 -2.41
C LEU A 9 18.26 9.78 -3.69
N VAL A 10 17.72 10.29 -4.80
CA VAL A 10 18.46 10.39 -6.07
C VAL A 10 19.64 11.35 -5.92
N ALA A 11 19.43 12.53 -5.33
CA ALA A 11 20.48 13.53 -5.12
C ALA A 11 21.63 13.02 -4.22
N PHE A 12 21.36 12.08 -3.32
CA PHE A 12 22.39 11.50 -2.46
C PHE A 12 23.26 10.45 -3.17
N TYR A 13 22.67 9.62 -4.03
CA TYR A 13 23.35 8.49 -4.66
C TYR A 13 23.82 8.75 -6.10
N VAL A 14 23.14 9.64 -6.84
CA VAL A 14 23.39 9.92 -8.26
C VAL A 14 24.07 11.27 -8.39
N THR A 15 25.33 11.23 -8.83
CA THR A 15 26.13 12.40 -9.19
C THR A 15 26.27 12.55 -10.70
N THR A 16 26.41 11.41 -11.41
CA THR A 16 26.48 11.36 -12.87
C THR A 16 25.29 10.57 -13.39
N GLU A 17 24.29 11.28 -13.93
CA GLU A 17 23.01 10.70 -14.32
C GLU A 17 23.13 9.56 -15.35
N SER A 18 24.11 9.65 -16.25
CA SER A 18 24.35 8.64 -17.29
C SER A 18 25.00 7.35 -16.78
N ASN A 19 25.54 7.36 -15.56
CA ASN A 19 26.19 6.19 -14.97
C ASN A 19 25.15 5.26 -14.36
N ARG A 20 24.84 4.18 -15.07
CA ARG A 20 23.87 3.15 -14.63
C ARG A 20 24.20 2.56 -13.24
N THR A 21 25.47 2.51 -12.86
CA THR A 21 25.90 1.89 -11.59
C THR A 21 25.38 2.67 -10.38
N GLU A 22 25.28 4.00 -10.48
CA GLU A 22 24.81 4.88 -9.41
C GLU A 22 23.29 4.75 -9.15
N TRP A 23 22.54 4.30 -10.15
CA TRP A 23 21.10 4.07 -10.02
C TRP A 23 20.75 2.75 -9.32
N ILE A 24 21.66 1.78 -9.29
CA ILE A 24 21.46 0.48 -8.66
C ILE A 24 21.04 0.64 -7.18
N PRO A 25 21.78 1.37 -6.32
CA PRO A 25 21.40 1.52 -4.92
C PRO A 25 20.06 2.26 -4.74
N VAL A 26 19.76 3.26 -5.57
CA VAL A 26 18.48 4.00 -5.53
C VAL A 26 17.30 3.05 -5.70
N PHE A 27 17.31 2.24 -6.77
CA PHE A 27 16.22 1.31 -7.03
C PHE A 27 16.16 0.17 -6.00
N LEU A 28 17.29 -0.24 -5.44
CA LEU A 28 17.34 -1.26 -4.40
C LEU A 28 16.68 -0.76 -3.12
N CYS A 29 16.97 0.47 -2.68
CA CYS A 29 16.31 1.10 -1.53
C CYS A 29 14.80 1.25 -1.73
N LEU A 30 14.37 1.67 -2.92
CA LEU A 30 12.94 1.78 -3.27
C LEU A 30 12.22 0.43 -3.27
N ARG A 31 12.86 -0.61 -3.81
CA ARG A 31 12.29 -1.97 -3.80
C ARG A 31 12.19 -2.51 -2.38
N LEU A 32 13.25 -2.33 -1.59
CA LEU A 32 13.27 -2.82 -0.22
C LEU A 32 12.21 -2.13 0.64
N SER A 33 12.08 -0.81 0.55
CA SER A 33 11.08 -0.05 1.32
C SER A 33 9.66 -0.42 0.94
N MET A 34 9.38 -0.62 -0.35
CA MET A 34 8.06 -1.05 -0.81
C MET A 34 7.76 -2.48 -0.40
N PHE A 35 8.75 -3.39 -0.47
CA PHE A 35 8.58 -4.77 -0.05
C PHE A 35 8.31 -4.87 1.45
N THR A 36 9.10 -4.18 2.28
CA THR A 36 8.88 -4.17 3.73
C THR A 36 7.55 -3.54 4.10
N ALA A 37 7.15 -2.44 3.44
CA ALA A 37 5.85 -1.83 3.65
C ALA A 37 4.70 -2.81 3.36
N ASN A 38 4.79 -3.58 2.27
CA ASN A 38 3.78 -4.60 1.95
C ASN A 38 3.78 -5.76 2.96
N VAL A 39 4.94 -6.24 3.40
CA VAL A 39 5.01 -7.32 4.41
C VAL A 39 4.39 -6.84 5.72
N VAL A 40 4.72 -5.63 6.17
CA VAL A 40 4.15 -5.04 7.39
C VAL A 40 2.65 -4.78 7.23
N SER A 41 2.20 -4.37 6.03
CA SER A 41 0.77 -4.09 5.78
C SER A 41 -0.10 -5.32 5.97
N VAL A 42 0.39 -6.52 5.61
CA VAL A 42 -0.34 -7.78 5.83
C VAL A 42 -0.64 -7.97 7.31
N PHE A 43 0.36 -7.80 8.18
CA PHE A 43 0.17 -7.99 9.62
C PHE A 43 -0.63 -6.87 10.28
N VAL A 44 -0.43 -5.62 9.86
CA VAL A 44 -1.07 -4.45 10.52
C VAL A 44 -2.49 -4.21 10.02
N PHE A 45 -2.74 -4.32 8.71
CA PHE A 45 -4.03 -3.95 8.13
C PHE A 45 -5.02 -5.11 8.05
N THR A 46 -4.58 -6.35 8.24
CA THR A 46 -5.45 -7.54 8.11
C THR A 46 -5.88 -8.10 9.47
N ASP A 47 -5.44 -7.51 10.59
CA ASP A 47 -5.74 -8.02 11.94
C ASP A 47 -7.23 -7.97 12.28
N LYS A 48 -7.95 -6.93 11.80
CA LYS A 48 -9.39 -6.78 12.03
C LYS A 48 -10.12 -6.36 10.76
N PRO A 49 -11.33 -6.89 10.53
CA PRO A 49 -12.20 -6.38 9.47
C PRO A 49 -12.47 -4.90 9.73
N ALA A 50 -12.59 -4.11 8.67
CA ALA A 50 -12.88 -2.69 8.81
C ALA A 50 -14.25 -2.50 9.47
N ASP A 51 -14.41 -1.51 10.35
CA ASP A 51 -15.64 -1.27 11.13
C ASP A 51 -16.92 -1.14 10.28
N TRP A 52 -16.79 -0.74 9.01
CA TRP A 52 -17.92 -0.63 8.07
C TRP A 52 -18.35 -1.97 7.46
N THR A 53 -17.54 -3.02 7.62
CA THR A 53 -17.81 -4.40 7.19
C THR A 53 -18.31 -5.30 8.33
N GLU A 54 -18.25 -4.82 9.57
CA GLU A 54 -18.98 -5.47 10.66
C GLU A 54 -20.46 -5.44 10.31
N LYS A 55 -21.12 -6.60 10.34
CA LYS A 55 -22.52 -6.79 9.96
C LYS A 55 -23.40 -5.81 10.75
N LYS A 56 -23.68 -4.65 10.16
CA LYS A 56 -24.83 -3.83 10.55
C LYS A 56 -26.04 -4.63 10.10
N ASP A 57 -26.68 -5.24 11.09
CA ASP A 57 -28.03 -5.78 11.09
C ASP A 57 -28.70 -5.71 9.72
N TYR A 58 -28.52 -6.76 8.91
CA TYR A 58 -29.28 -6.90 7.68
C TYR A 58 -30.71 -7.14 8.14
N SER A 59 -31.54 -6.09 8.15
CA SER A 59 -32.96 -6.27 8.35
C SER A 59 -33.47 -7.16 7.23
N GLU A 60 -33.94 -8.35 7.62
CA GLU A 60 -34.59 -9.28 6.71
C GLU A 60 -35.78 -8.53 6.10
N VAL A 61 -35.66 -8.14 4.84
CA VAL A 61 -36.80 -7.58 4.11
C VAL A 61 -37.80 -8.74 4.00
N PRO A 62 -39.00 -8.64 4.59
CA PRO A 62 -39.95 -9.74 4.54
C PRO A 62 -40.26 -10.05 3.08
N ILE A 63 -40.05 -11.31 2.70
CA ILE A 63 -40.38 -11.79 1.37
C ILE A 63 -41.90 -11.80 1.29
N ASP A 64 -42.47 -10.86 0.54
CA ASP A 64 -43.90 -10.81 0.26
C ASP A 64 -44.25 -11.91 -0.75
N GLU A 65 -44.51 -13.11 -0.22
CA GLU A 65 -44.87 -14.31 -0.99
C GLU A 65 -46.17 -14.13 -1.82
N THR A 66 -46.94 -13.06 -1.56
CA THR A 66 -48.20 -12.75 -2.25
C THR A 66 -48.01 -12.20 -3.68
N LYS A 67 -46.76 -12.06 -4.16
CA LYS A 67 -46.42 -11.55 -5.50
C LYS A 67 -45.98 -12.61 -6.52
N CYS A 68 -46.12 -13.90 -6.21
CA CYS A 68 -45.99 -14.98 -7.21
C CYS A 68 -47.34 -15.33 -7.83
#